data_AF-R5DXJ6-F1
#
_entry.id   AF-R5DXJ6-F1
#
_cell.length_a   1.000
_cell.length_b   1.000
_cell.length_c   1.000
_cell.angle_alpha   90.00
_cell.angle_beta   90.00
_cell.angle_gamma   90.00
#
_symmetry.space_group_name_H-M   'P 1'
#
loop_
_entity.id
_entity.type
_entity.pdbx_description
1 polymer ?
#
loop_
_entity_poly.entity_id
_entity_poly.type
_entity_poly.pdbx_seq_one_letter_code
_entity_poly.pdbx_strand_id
1 'polypeptide(L)'
;MLKEVRASHVLVKTEDEAKKLREDINAGKISFEDAARQISLCPSGHEGGDLGFFKRGVMVKPFEDAAFAMKEIGEVSEPVETQFGWHLIQLTGMIDE
;
A
#
# COMPACT_ATOMS: atom_id res chain seq x y z
N MET A 1 -2.17 3.42 20.71
CA MET A 1 -3.18 3.50 19.60
C MET A 1 -2.45 4.21 18.49
N LEU A 2 -2.30 3.58 17.32
CA LEU A 2 -1.54 4.17 16.22
C LEU A 2 -2.06 5.58 15.90
N LYS A 3 -1.22 6.59 16.11
CA LYS A 3 -1.52 7.98 15.78
C LYS A 3 -1.35 8.22 14.29
N GLU A 4 -0.23 7.76 13.75
CA GLU A 4 0.20 7.97 12.37
C GLU A 4 0.82 6.70 11.82
N VAL A 5 0.51 6.40 10.57
CA VAL A 5 1.13 5.29 9.82
C VAL A 5 1.72 5.84 8.54
N ARG A 6 2.88 5.33 8.14
CA ARG A 6 3.48 5.56 6.83
C ARG A 6 3.30 4.31 6.01
N ALA A 7 2.71 4.46 4.83
CA ALA A 7 2.51 3.35 3.93
C ALA A 7 2.79 3.76 2.49
N SER A 8 3.24 2.78 1.71
CA SER A 8 3.31 2.87 0.26
C SER A 8 2.13 2.15 -0.36
N HIS A 9 1.67 2.61 -1.53
CA HIS A 9 0.60 1.94 -2.27
C HIS A 9 0.88 1.77 -3.76
N VAL A 10 0.32 0.70 -4.32
CA VAL A 10 0.28 0.45 -5.76
C VAL A 10 -1.18 0.34 -6.19
N LEU A 11 -1.59 1.20 -7.12
CA LEU A 11 -2.91 1.14 -7.73
C LEU A 11 -2.83 0.34 -9.04
N VAL A 12 -3.60 -0.75 -9.12
CA VAL A 12 -3.75 -1.57 -10.33
C VAL A 12 -5.22 -1.66 -10.75
N LYS A 13 -5.46 -2.07 -12.00
CA LYS A 13 -6.84 -2.12 -12.54
C LYS A 13 -7.61 -3.34 -12.07
N THR A 14 -6.93 -4.45 -11.83
CA THR A 14 -7.56 -5.75 -11.58
C THR A 14 -7.05 -6.40 -10.31
N GLU A 15 -7.92 -7.17 -9.65
CA GLU A 15 -7.56 -7.93 -8.45
C GLU A 15 -6.44 -8.95 -8.73
N ASP A 16 -6.48 -9.58 -9.90
CA ASP A 16 -5.49 -10.58 -10.33
C ASP A 16 -4.08 -9.98 -10.41
N GLU A 17 -3.95 -8.78 -10.99
CA GLU A 17 -2.70 -8.05 -11.01
C GLU A 17 -2.21 -7.73 -9.59
N ALA A 18 -3.11 -7.31 -8.70
CA ALA A 18 -2.75 -7.01 -7.32
C ALA A 18 -2.25 -8.27 -6.57
N LYS A 19 -2.95 -9.39 -6.72
CA LYS A 19 -2.58 -10.67 -6.10
C LYS A 19 -1.23 -11.15 -6.62
N LYS A 20 -1.05 -11.16 -7.94
CA LYS A 20 0.19 -11.58 -8.57
C LYS A 20 1.36 -10.69 -8.14
N LEU A 21 1.14 -9.38 -8.08
CA LEU A 21 2.15 -8.43 -7.63
C LEU A 21 2.56 -8.68 -6.18
N ARG A 22 1.58 -8.92 -5.31
CA ARG A 22 1.83 -9.31 -3.91
C ARG A 22 2.64 -10.59 -3.80
N GLU A 23 2.32 -11.61 -4.60
CA GLU A 23 3.08 -12.85 -4.63
C GLU A 23 4.53 -12.62 -5.09
N ASP A 24 4.74 -11.80 -6.13
CA ASP A 24 6.08 -11.48 -6.62
C ASP A 24 6.89 -10.64 -5.61
N ILE A 25 6.24 -9.75 -4.87
CA ILE A 25 6.84 -8.97 -3.78
C ILE A 25 7.21 -9.88 -2.60
N ASN A 26 6.28 -10.74 -2.17
CA ASN A 26 6.53 -11.70 -1.08
C ASN A 26 7.60 -12.73 -1.46
N ALA A 27 7.70 -13.10 -2.74
CA ALA A 27 8.75 -13.96 -3.28
C ALA A 27 10.10 -13.22 -3.46
N GLY A 28 10.15 -11.90 -3.27
CA GLY A 28 11.36 -11.09 -3.45
C GLY A 28 11.81 -10.94 -4.91
N LYS A 29 10.93 -11.18 -5.88
CA LYS A 29 11.25 -11.01 -7.32
C LYS A 29 11.29 -9.55 -7.73
N ILE A 30 10.45 -8.71 -7.12
CA ILE A 30 10.34 -7.28 -7.37
C ILE A 30 10.14 -6.54 -6.05
N SER A 31 10.78 -5.39 -5.91
CA SER A 31 10.55 -4.51 -4.76
C SER A 31 9.22 -3.77 -4.91
N PHE A 32 8.55 -3.47 -3.79
CA PHE A 32 7.30 -2.69 -3.80
C PHE A 32 7.48 -1.33 -4.48
N GLU A 33 8.61 -0.67 -4.28
CA GLU A 33 8.92 0.60 -4.96
C GLU A 33 9.02 0.44 -6.49
N ASP A 34 9.60 -0.66 -6.96
CA ASP A 34 9.75 -0.92 -8.40
C ASP A 34 8.39 -1.24 -9.01
N ALA A 35 7.61 -2.07 -8.33
CA ALA A 35 6.22 -2.34 -8.65
C ALA A 35 5.39 -1.04 -8.72
N ALA A 36 5.56 -0.14 -7.75
CA ALA A 36 4.88 1.14 -7.74
C ALA A 36 5.32 2.05 -8.89
N ARG A 37 6.62 2.11 -9.20
CA ARG A 37 7.14 2.92 -10.30
C ARG A 37 6.72 2.42 -11.68
N GLN A 38 6.65 1.10 -11.85
CA GLN A 38 6.38 0.48 -13.14
C GLN A 38 4.88 0.27 -13.41
N ILE A 39 4.10 -0.07 -12.37
CA ILE A 39 2.72 -0.55 -12.51
C ILE A 39 1.71 0.46 -11.95
N SER A 40 2.05 1.21 -10.89
CA SER A 40 1.07 2.08 -10.22
C SER A 40 0.51 3.11 -11.19
N LEU A 41 -0.83 3.15 -11.27
CA LEU A 41 -1.55 4.15 -12.04
C LEU A 41 -1.67 5.50 -11.32
N CYS A 42 -1.20 5.58 -10.07
CA CYS A 42 -1.18 6.82 -9.31
C CYS A 42 0.10 7.63 -9.58
N PRO A 43 0.01 8.98 -9.57
CA PRO A 43 1.19 9.84 -9.72
C PRO A 43 2.23 9.64 -8.60
N SER A 44 1.82 9.13 -7.43
CA SER A 44 2.71 8.72 -6.35
C SER A 44 3.62 7.53 -6.71
N GLY A 45 3.34 6.83 -7.81
CA GLY A 45 4.20 5.75 -8.32
C GLY A 45 5.64 6.21 -8.56
N HIS A 46 5.86 7.48 -8.91
CA HIS A 46 7.19 8.03 -9.14
C HIS A 46 8.10 7.94 -7.90
N GLU A 47 7.53 8.13 -6.71
CA GLU A 47 8.22 8.03 -5.42
C GLU A 47 8.19 6.61 -4.84
N GLY A 48 7.99 5.59 -5.67
CA GLY A 48 7.86 4.22 -5.20
C GLY A 48 6.55 3.95 -4.47
N GLY A 49 5.53 4.78 -4.71
CA GLY A 49 4.21 4.63 -4.11
C GLY A 49 4.12 5.14 -2.67
N ASP A 50 5.17 5.74 -2.11
CA ASP A 50 5.16 6.27 -0.75
C ASP A 50 4.15 7.41 -0.61
N LEU A 51 3.26 7.32 0.39
CA LEU A 51 2.27 8.35 0.71
C LEU A 51 2.70 9.23 1.89
N GLY A 52 3.86 8.95 2.50
CA GLY A 52 4.27 9.58 3.75
C GLY A 52 3.41 9.18 4.94
N PHE A 53 3.57 9.88 6.06
CA PHE A 53 2.79 9.64 7.27
C PHE A 53 1.39 10.24 7.14
N PHE A 54 0.37 9.44 7.43
CA PHE A 54 -1.02 9.87 7.44
C PHE A 54 -1.75 9.38 8.70
N LYS A 55 -2.82 10.11 9.04
CA LYS A 55 -3.72 9.82 10.16
C LYS A 55 -5.00 9.18 9.66
N ARG A 56 -5.74 8.55 10.56
CA ARG A 56 -7.12 8.11 10.28
C ARG A 56 -7.97 9.28 9.80
N GLY A 57 -8.81 9.05 8.80
CA GLY A 57 -9.67 10.05 8.15
C GLY A 57 -9.01 10.90 7.05
N VAL A 58 -7.72 10.70 6.76
CA VAL A 58 -7.04 11.37 5.63
C VAL A 58 -7.22 10.59 4.32
N MET A 59 -7.19 9.26 4.40
CA MET A 59 -7.32 8.35 3.25
C MET A 59 -8.74 7.77 3.17
N VAL A 60 -9.06 7.12 2.05
CA VAL A 60 -10.35 6.42 1.91
C VAL A 60 -10.48 5.33 2.97
N LYS A 61 -11.68 5.17 3.52
CA LYS A 61 -11.97 4.23 4.61
C LYS A 61 -11.41 2.81 4.43
N PRO A 62 -11.59 2.13 3.28
CA PRO A 62 -11.03 0.79 3.10
C PRO A 62 -9.48 0.79 3.10
N PHE A 63 -8.85 1.86 2.62
CA PHE A 63 -7.40 2.00 2.61
C PHE A 63 -6.86 2.26 4.01
N GLU A 64 -7.46 3.19 4.75
CA GLU A 64 -7.03 3.47 6.12
C GLU A 64 -7.24 2.24 7.01
N ASP A 65 -8.37 1.55 6.91
CA ASP A 65 -8.66 0.39 7.74
C ASP A 65 -7.62 -0.71 7.49
N ALA A 66 -7.25 -0.95 6.24
CA ALA A 66 -6.18 -1.90 5.90
C ALA A 66 -4.80 -1.44 6.42
N ALA A 67 -4.44 -0.17 6.22
CA ALA A 67 -3.15 0.35 6.66
C ALA A 67 -2.98 0.35 8.19
N PHE A 68 -4.05 0.69 8.91
CA PHE A 68 -4.05 0.69 10.38
C PHE A 68 -4.31 -0.69 10.99
N ALA A 69 -4.78 -1.67 10.21
CA ALA A 69 -4.90 -3.07 10.64
C ALA A 69 -3.56 -3.82 10.59
N MET A 70 -2.62 -3.36 9.75
CA MET A 70 -1.26 -3.90 9.68
C MET A 70 -0.53 -3.71 11.01
N LYS A 71 0.26 -4.70 11.39
CA LYS A 71 0.91 -4.75 12.70
C LYS A 71 2.43 -4.60 12.60
N GLU A 72 3.01 -4.95 11.46
CA GLU A 72 4.46 -5.01 11.30
C GLU A 72 4.95 -4.11 10.15
N ILE A 73 6.04 -3.38 10.38
CA ILE A 73 6.69 -2.60 9.32
C ILE A 73 7.28 -3.58 8.30
N GLY A 74 6.96 -3.37 7.03
CA GLY A 74 7.28 -4.25 5.91
C GLY A 74 6.12 -5.16 5.50
N GLU A 75 5.07 -5.25 6.32
CA GLU A 75 3.87 -6.04 6.01
C GLU A 75 3.18 -5.49 4.75
N VAL A 76 2.74 -6.40 3.89
CA VAL A 76 2.00 -6.10 2.66
C VAL A 76 0.57 -6.58 2.83
N SER A 77 -0.37 -5.64 2.70
CA SER A 77 -1.80 -5.92 2.84
C SER A 77 -2.32 -6.83 1.73
N GLU A 78 -3.51 -7.38 1.96
CA GLU A 78 -4.33 -7.92 0.87
C GLU A 78 -4.73 -6.80 -0.11
N PRO A 79 -5.06 -7.14 -1.37
CA PRO A 79 -5.60 -6.18 -2.33
C PRO A 79 -6.87 -5.51 -1.79
N VAL A 80 -6.85 -4.18 -1.71
CA VAL A 80 -7.96 -3.38 -1.21
C VAL A 80 -8.71 -2.78 -2.40
N GLU A 81 -9.97 -3.18 -2.59
CA GLU A 81 -10.83 -2.58 -3.60
C GLU A 81 -11.27 -1.18 -3.18
N THR A 82 -11.14 -0.22 -4.10
CA THR A 82 -11.70 1.12 -3.97
C THR A 82 -12.38 1.52 -5.27
N GLN A 83 -13.07 2.67 -5.26
CA GLN A 83 -13.66 3.24 -6.48
C GLN A 83 -12.66 3.55 -7.60
N PHE A 84 -11.35 3.56 -7.32
CA PHE A 84 -10.30 3.80 -8.31
C PHE A 84 -9.71 2.51 -8.90
N GLY A 85 -9.98 1.35 -8.28
CA GLY A 85 -9.40 0.06 -8.64
C GLY A 85 -8.90 -0.69 -7.41
N TRP A 86 -7.83 -1.45 -7.58
CA TRP A 86 -7.26 -2.30 -6.53
C TRP A 86 -5.97 -1.71 -6.00
N HIS A 87 -5.88 -1.54 -4.69
CA HIS A 87 -4.72 -0.97 -4.01
C HIS A 87 -3.99 -2.06 -3.23
N LEU A 88 -2.71 -2.24 -3.51
CA LEU A 88 -1.81 -2.95 -2.62
C LEU A 88 -1.17 -1.94 -1.67
N ILE A 89 -1.10 -2.26 -0.38
CA ILE A 89 -0.55 -1.36 0.63
C ILE A 89 0.62 -2.05 1.33
N GLN A 90 1.72 -1.34 1.53
CA GLN A 90 2.84 -1.80 2.34
C GLN A 90 3.08 -0.82 3.49
N LEU A 91 3.09 -1.32 4.71
CA LEU A 91 3.43 -0.49 5.87
C LEU A 91 4.94 -0.24 5.88
N THR A 92 5.38 1.02 5.80
CA THR A 92 6.80 1.40 5.82
C THR A 92 7.19 2.12 7.12
N GLY A 93 6.22 2.50 7.94
CA GLY A 93 6.45 3.06 9.26
C GLY A 93 5.18 3.17 10.08
N MET A 94 5.32 3.20 11.40
CA MET A 94 4.20 3.42 12.31
C MET A 94 4.66 4.23 13.52
N ILE A 95 3.82 5.13 14.01
CA ILE A 95 4.05 5.95 15.20
C ILE A 95 2.93 5.64 16.20
N ASP A 96 3.30 5.00 17.29
CA ASP A 96 2.49 4.85 18.49
C ASP A 96 3.03 5.81 19.56
N GLU A 97 2.15 6.59 20.20
CA GLU A 97 2.48 7.52 21.30
C GLU A 97 1.61 7.20 22.51
#